data_AF-A0A968UL07-F1
#
_entry.id   AF-A0A968UL07-F1
#
_cell.length_a   1.000
_cell.length_b   1.000
_cell.length_c   1.000
_cell.angle_alpha   90.00
_cell.angle_beta   90.00
_cell.angle_gamma   90.00
#
_symmetry.space_group_name_H-M   'P 1'
#
loop_
_entity.id
_entity.type
_entity.pdbx_description
1 polymer ?
#
loop_
_entity_poly.entity_id
_entity_poly.type
_entity_poly.pdbx_seq_one_letter_code
_entity_poly.pdbx_strand_id
1 'polypeptide(L)'
;MRWKAEQAIRRAAAELGNPSSYRLDKVRAGAGLHRKVFDKTILDMARVGTIELFGNDISGMSGAEIANLVQHGTTIYVSFAFLDVREPEPVETVSVQIDNIEQVQWDKFRYLCKTRENKEAVQKLKEMIYEYVRKT
;
A
#
# COMPACT_ATOMS: atom_id res chain seq x y z
N MET A 1 13.88 2.98 -5.62
CA MET A 1 14.01 1.65 -6.24
C MET A 1 12.68 1.03 -6.66
N ARG A 2 11.60 1.15 -5.85
CA ARG A 2 10.26 0.58 -6.15
C ARG A 2 9.71 0.88 -7.55
N TRP A 3 9.80 2.13 -8.01
CA TRP A 3 9.26 2.56 -9.31
C TRP A 3 9.80 1.75 -10.50
N LYS A 4 11.10 1.43 -10.54
CA LYS A 4 11.69 0.64 -11.64
C LYS A 4 11.18 -0.81 -11.64
N ALA A 5 11.03 -1.42 -10.45
CA ALA A 5 10.52 -2.78 -10.33
C ALA A 5 9.03 -2.86 -10.71
N GLU A 6 8.23 -1.89 -10.28
CA GLU A 6 6.82 -1.80 -10.67
C GLU A 6 6.64 -1.64 -12.18
N GLN A 7 7.44 -0.78 -12.83
CA GLN A 7 7.41 -0.61 -14.28
C GLN A 7 7.77 -1.91 -15.02
N ALA A 8 8.75 -2.67 -14.52
CA ALA A 8 9.10 -3.97 -15.09
C ALA A 8 7.95 -4.98 -14.95
N ILE A 9 7.26 -5.00 -13.81
CA ILE A 9 6.08 -5.86 -13.58
C ILE A 9 4.93 -5.48 -14.53
N ARG A 10 4.64 -4.18 -14.67
CA ARG A 10 3.59 -3.69 -15.59
C ARG A 10 3.88 -4.04 -17.03
N ARG A 11 5.14 -3.88 -17.47
CA ARG A 11 5.56 -4.25 -18.82
C ARG A 11 5.40 -5.76 -19.05
N ALA A 12 5.90 -6.58 -18.13
CA ALA A 12 5.78 -8.04 -18.22
C ALA A 12 4.31 -8.50 -18.23
N ALA A 13 3.44 -7.83 -17.46
CA ALA A 13 2.01 -8.09 -17.50
C ALA A 13 1.39 -7.70 -18.84
N ALA A 14 1.71 -6.52 -19.38
CA ALA A 14 1.20 -6.07 -20.68
C ALA A 14 1.61 -7.00 -21.84
N GLU A 15 2.80 -7.60 -21.78
CA GLU A 15 3.27 -8.60 -22.76
C GLU A 15 2.44 -9.91 -22.71
N LEU A 16 1.78 -10.21 -21.58
CA LEU A 16 0.85 -11.33 -21.44
C LEU A 16 -0.58 -10.98 -21.91
N GLY A 17 -0.83 -9.73 -22.33
CA GLY A 17 -2.13 -9.22 -22.75
C GLY A 17 -2.85 -8.41 -21.66
N ASN A 18 -4.16 -8.21 -21.81
CA ASN A 18 -5.04 -7.57 -20.82
C ASN A 18 -6.10 -8.55 -20.27
N PRO A 19 -5.70 -9.66 -19.63
CA PRO A 19 -6.63 -10.51 -18.89
C PRO A 19 -7.15 -9.79 -17.63
N SER A 20 -8.30 -10.24 -17.12
CA SER A 20 -8.86 -9.76 -15.84
C SER A 20 -7.95 -10.02 -14.64
N SER A 21 -7.05 -10.99 -14.73
CA SER A 21 -6.00 -11.25 -13.74
C SER A 21 -4.77 -11.89 -14.36
N TYR A 22 -3.62 -11.65 -13.74
CA TYR A 22 -2.31 -12.11 -14.16
C TYR A 22 -1.76 -13.14 -13.18
N ARG A 23 -1.29 -14.28 -13.69
CA ARG A 23 -0.58 -15.25 -12.84
C ARG A 23 0.80 -14.73 -12.45
N LEU A 24 1.13 -14.82 -11.16
CA LEU A 24 2.35 -14.26 -10.58
C LEU A 24 3.63 -14.91 -11.12
N ASP A 25 3.61 -16.23 -11.33
CA ASP A 25 4.73 -16.98 -11.89
C ASP A 25 5.07 -16.55 -13.32
N LYS A 26 4.06 -16.35 -14.17
CA LYS A 26 4.24 -15.88 -15.55
C LYS A 26 4.77 -14.46 -15.61
N VAL A 27 4.21 -13.54 -14.82
CA VAL A 27 4.68 -12.15 -14.77
C VAL A 27 6.11 -12.08 -14.21
N ARG A 28 6.44 -12.90 -13.21
CA ARG A 28 7.80 -12.97 -12.66
C ARG A 28 8.82 -13.41 -13.71
N ALA A 29 8.49 -14.42 -14.51
CA ALA A 29 9.36 -14.90 -15.58
C ALA A 29 9.65 -13.80 -16.62
N GLY A 30 8.64 -12.99 -16.97
CA GLY A 30 8.79 -11.87 -17.91
C GLY A 30 9.45 -10.62 -17.31
N ALA A 31 9.30 -10.37 -16.01
CA ALA A 31 9.79 -9.13 -15.38
C ALA A 31 11.32 -9.06 -15.23
N GLY A 32 12.03 -10.20 -15.29
CA GLY A 32 13.49 -10.24 -15.14
C GLY A 32 14.00 -9.74 -13.79
N LEU A 33 13.14 -9.70 -12.77
CA LEU A 33 13.47 -9.21 -11.43
C LEU A 33 13.96 -10.35 -10.53
N HIS A 34 14.90 -10.04 -9.64
CA HIS A 34 15.25 -10.95 -8.57
C HIS A 34 14.03 -11.26 -7.71
N ARG A 35 13.81 -12.53 -7.36
CA ARG A 35 12.61 -13.01 -6.64
C ARG A 35 12.22 -12.14 -5.44
N LYS A 36 13.15 -11.84 -4.54
CA LYS A 36 12.88 -11.00 -3.36
C LYS A 36 12.38 -9.59 -3.71
N VAL A 37 12.87 -9.02 -4.82
CA VAL A 37 12.46 -7.69 -5.28
C VAL A 37 11.06 -7.76 -5.88
N PHE A 38 10.79 -8.78 -6.69
CA PHE A 38 9.46 -9.03 -7.25
C PHE A 38 8.42 -9.20 -6.14
N ASP A 39 8.64 -10.13 -5.22
CA ASP A 39 7.70 -10.46 -4.13
C ASP A 39 7.40 -9.23 -3.27
N LYS A 40 8.45 -8.50 -2.88
CA LYS A 40 8.29 -7.26 -2.12
C LYS A 40 7.47 -6.22 -2.89
N THR A 41 7.73 -6.06 -4.18
CA THR A 41 7.04 -5.04 -5.00
C THR A 41 5.57 -5.39 -5.18
N ILE A 42 5.24 -6.65 -5.42
CA ILE A 42 3.85 -7.14 -5.48
C ILE A 42 3.12 -6.87 -4.17
N LEU A 43 3.71 -7.22 -3.03
CA LEU A 43 3.10 -6.97 -1.72
C LEU A 43 2.96 -5.47 -1.43
N ASP A 44 3.95 -4.65 -1.80
CA ASP A 44 3.88 -3.19 -1.66
C ASP A 44 2.78 -2.58 -2.57
N MET A 45 2.59 -3.11 -3.77
CA MET A 45 1.53 -2.71 -4.70
C MET A 45 0.16 -3.08 -4.16
N ALA A 46 0.01 -4.27 -3.57
CA ALA A 46 -1.23 -4.69 -2.93
C ALA A 46 -1.54 -3.82 -1.70
N ARG A 47 -0.52 -3.55 -0.88
CA ARG A 47 -0.65 -2.71 0.32
C ARG A 47 -1.13 -1.29 0.02
N VAL A 48 -0.70 -0.70 -1.09
CA VAL A 48 -1.12 0.66 -1.47
C VAL A 48 -2.35 0.69 -2.39
N GLY A 49 -3.00 -0.45 -2.61
CA GLY A 49 -4.23 -0.53 -3.42
C GLY A 49 -4.00 -0.34 -4.91
N THR A 50 -2.82 -0.66 -5.44
CA THR A 50 -2.54 -0.64 -6.89
C THR A 50 -2.96 -1.95 -7.56
N ILE A 51 -2.93 -3.05 -6.80
CA ILE A 51 -3.33 -4.37 -7.27
C ILE A 51 -4.15 -5.07 -6.20
N GLU A 52 -4.95 -6.04 -6.62
CA GLU A 52 -5.59 -7.00 -5.74
C GLU A 52 -4.92 -8.38 -5.91
N LEU A 53 -4.72 -9.10 -4.80
CA LEU A 53 -4.08 -10.41 -4.80
C LEU A 53 -5.12 -11.50 -4.57
N PHE A 54 -5.03 -12.58 -5.36
CA PHE A 54 -5.95 -13.70 -5.28
C PHE A 54 -5.20 -14.99 -4.93
N GLY A 55 -5.63 -15.63 -3.83
CA GLY A 55 -5.34 -17.03 -3.58
C GLY A 55 -6.32 -17.87 -4.37
N ASN A 56 -5.84 -18.59 -5.39
CA ASN A 56 -6.65 -19.56 -6.13
C ASN A 56 -6.34 -20.97 -5.66
N ASP A 57 -7.14 -21.91 -6.13
CA ASP A 57 -6.92 -23.33 -5.92
C ASP A 57 -5.53 -23.76 -6.45
N ILE A 58 -4.73 -24.32 -5.55
CA ILE A 58 -3.37 -24.82 -5.81
C ILE A 58 -3.33 -26.34 -5.96
N SER A 59 -4.49 -27.03 -5.92
CA SER A 59 -4.58 -28.49 -5.93
C SER A 59 -4.05 -29.15 -7.22
N GLY A 60 -3.85 -28.38 -8.29
CA GLY A 60 -3.21 -28.82 -9.54
C GLY A 60 -1.77 -28.38 -9.74
N MET A 61 -1.13 -27.73 -8.77
CA MET A 61 0.22 -27.18 -8.89
C MET A 61 1.27 -28.07 -8.23
N SER A 62 2.41 -28.25 -8.88
CA SER A 62 3.57 -28.90 -8.28
C SER A 62 4.18 -28.05 -7.16
N GLY A 63 4.88 -28.69 -6.22
CA GLY A 63 5.56 -27.97 -5.13
C GLY A 63 6.57 -26.92 -5.62
N ALA A 64 7.19 -27.14 -6.79
CA ALA A 64 8.08 -26.18 -7.41
C ALA A 64 7.32 -24.94 -7.96
N GLU A 65 6.12 -25.14 -8.51
CA GLU A 65 5.26 -24.04 -8.95
C GLU A 65 4.75 -23.22 -7.76
N ILE A 66 4.31 -23.89 -6.70
CA ILE A 66 3.88 -23.24 -5.45
C ILE A 66 5.04 -22.46 -4.82
N ALA A 67 6.26 -23.02 -4.85
CA ALA A 67 7.45 -22.32 -4.40
C ALA A 67 7.75 -21.09 -5.25
N ASN A 68 7.26 -20.99 -6.48
CA ASN A 68 7.42 -19.83 -7.36
C ASN A 68 6.27 -18.81 -7.26
N LEU A 69 5.35 -18.98 -6.31
CA LEU A 69 4.32 -17.98 -6.02
C LEU A 69 4.78 -16.91 -5.03
N VAL A 70 3.94 -15.91 -4.77
CA VAL A 70 4.18 -14.88 -3.76
C VAL A 70 3.54 -15.33 -2.45
N GLN A 71 4.30 -15.26 -1.36
CA GLN A 71 3.85 -15.70 -0.05
C GLN A 71 3.87 -14.53 0.94
N HIS A 72 2.86 -14.45 1.78
CA HIS A 72 2.80 -13.48 2.89
C HIS A 72 2.19 -14.15 4.12
N GLY A 73 3.01 -14.36 5.14
CA GLY A 73 2.61 -15.17 6.29
C GLY A 73 2.26 -16.60 5.86
N THR A 74 1.03 -17.01 6.13
CA THR A 74 0.49 -18.34 5.76
C THR A 74 -0.24 -18.34 4.41
N THR A 75 -0.41 -17.18 3.77
CA THR A 75 -1.18 -17.05 2.53
C THR A 75 -0.26 -17.12 1.32
N ILE A 76 -0.65 -17.92 0.33
CA ILE A 76 0.03 -18.05 -0.96
C ILE A 76 -0.88 -17.43 -2.02
N TYR A 77 -0.36 -16.46 -2.76
CA TYR A 77 -1.07 -15.78 -3.83
C TYR A 77 -0.66 -16.36 -5.18
N VAL A 78 -1.66 -16.67 -6.02
CA VAL A 78 -1.46 -17.31 -7.33
C VAL A 78 -1.49 -16.26 -8.44
N SER A 79 -2.39 -15.29 -8.31
CA SER A 79 -2.62 -14.27 -9.33
C SER A 79 -2.90 -12.91 -8.71
N PHE A 80 -2.83 -11.87 -9.53
CA PHE A 80 -3.18 -10.51 -9.15
C PHE A 80 -3.91 -9.81 -10.28
N ALA A 81 -4.73 -8.82 -9.97
CA ALA A 81 -5.29 -7.91 -10.96
C ALA A 81 -4.78 -6.50 -10.69
N PHE A 82 -4.48 -5.75 -11.75
CA PHE A 82 -4.37 -4.31 -11.58
C PHE A 82 -5.74 -3.78 -11.24
N LEU A 83 -5.82 -3.07 -10.12
CA LEU A 83 -6.96 -2.20 -9.92
C LEU A 83 -6.74 -1.08 -10.92
N ASP A 84 -7.72 -0.86 -11.79
CA ASP A 84 -7.76 0.38 -12.57
C ASP A 84 -7.75 1.49 -11.54
N VAL A 85 -6.56 2.06 -11.36
CA VAL A 85 -6.39 3.27 -10.60
C VAL A 85 -7.10 4.31 -11.44
N ARG A 86 -8.44 4.43 -11.27
CA ARG A 86 -9.00 5.77 -11.13
C ARG A 86 -8.01 6.46 -10.21
N GLU A 87 -7.39 7.53 -10.71
CA GLU A 87 -6.54 8.42 -9.93
C GLU A 87 -7.00 8.37 -8.49
N PRO A 88 -6.12 8.03 -7.52
CA PRO A 88 -6.53 7.75 -6.16
C PRO A 88 -7.60 8.76 -5.82
N GLU A 89 -8.86 8.30 -5.66
CA GLU A 89 -9.96 9.24 -5.40
C GLU A 89 -9.41 10.15 -4.31
N PRO A 90 -9.36 11.46 -4.57
CA PRO A 90 -8.52 12.38 -3.81
C PRO A 90 -8.76 12.02 -2.36
N VAL A 91 -7.71 11.47 -1.70
CA VAL A 91 -7.80 11.04 -0.30
C VAL A 91 -8.58 12.15 0.35
N GLU A 92 -9.83 11.90 0.78
CA GLU A 92 -10.72 12.97 1.20
C GLU A 92 -9.90 13.81 2.16
N THR A 93 -9.42 14.96 1.67
CA THR A 93 -8.55 15.79 2.47
C THR A 93 -9.53 16.41 3.41
N VAL A 94 -9.68 15.78 4.57
CA VAL A 94 -10.46 16.33 5.66
C VAL A 94 -9.69 17.57 6.09
N SER A 95 -10.03 18.69 5.47
CA SER A 95 -9.56 20.01 5.85
C SER A 95 -10.24 20.31 7.18
N VAL A 96 -9.54 19.99 8.27
CA VAL A 96 -9.99 20.36 9.61
C VAL A 96 -9.64 21.82 9.82
N GLN A 97 -10.65 22.68 9.70
CA GLN A 97 -10.55 24.06 10.15
C GLN A 97 -10.86 24.11 11.64
N ILE A 98 -9.93 24.66 12.43
CA ILE A 98 -10.13 24.89 13.86
C ILE A 98 -10.56 26.34 14.02
N ASP A 99 -11.85 26.54 14.24
CA ASP A 99 -12.40 27.87 14.48
C ASP A 99 -12.23 28.30 15.94
N ASN A 100 -12.22 29.62 16.17
CA ASN A 100 -12.18 30.24 17.51
C ASN A 100 -10.94 29.92 18.36
N ILE A 101 -9.77 29.70 17.73
CA ILE A 101 -8.50 29.63 18.46
C ILE A 101 -7.77 30.97 18.39
N GLU A 102 -7.52 31.58 19.55
CA GLU A 102 -6.69 32.78 19.62
C GLU A 102 -5.22 32.44 19.39
N GLN A 103 -4.47 33.34 18.77
CA GLN A 103 -3.03 33.14 18.49
C GLN A 103 -2.24 32.79 19.76
N VAL A 104 -2.57 33.42 20.90
CA VAL A 104 -1.93 33.17 22.20
C VAL A 104 -2.18 31.74 22.69
N GLN A 105 -3.39 31.21 22.47
CA GLN A 105 -3.74 29.85 22.84
C GLN A 105 -3.01 28.84 21.95
N TRP A 106 -2.88 29.14 20.65
CA TRP A 106 -2.12 28.33 19.71
C TRP A 106 -0.63 28.27 20.07
N ASP A 107 -0.02 29.42 20.42
CA ASP A 107 1.38 29.48 20.81
C ASP A 107 1.65 28.69 22.09
N LYS A 108 0.76 28.82 23.08
CA LYS A 108 0.81 28.02 24.30
C LYS A 108 0.69 26.52 24.01
N PHE A 109 -0.21 26.12 23.11
CA PHE A 109 -0.35 24.73 22.70
C PHE A 109 0.92 24.19 22.02
N ARG A 110 1.50 24.95 21.07
CA ARG A 110 2.77 24.61 20.42
C ARG A 110 3.89 24.41 21.43
N TYR A 111 4.03 25.34 22.36
CA TYR A 111 5.02 25.28 23.43
C TYR A 111 4.85 24.02 24.28
N LEU A 112 3.62 23.70 24.71
CA LEU A 112 3.35 22.52 25.54
C LEU A 112 3.61 21.21 24.80
N CYS A 113 3.23 21.10 23.52
CA CYS A 113 3.50 19.91 22.70
C CYS A 113 5.01 19.65 22.59
N LYS A 114 5.79 20.71 22.35
CA LYS A 114 7.22 20.59 22.18
C LYS A 114 7.92 20.24 23.49
N THR A 115 7.55 20.91 24.58
CA THR A 115 8.23 20.77 25.88
C THR A 115 7.85 19.50 26.63
N ARG A 116 6.60 19.03 26.53
CA ARG A 116 6.12 17.86 27.28
C ARG A 116 6.21 16.55 26.51
N GLU A 117 5.99 16.60 25.20
CA GLU A 117 5.87 15.40 24.38
C GLU A 117 6.93 15.32 23.27
N ASN A 118 7.76 16.35 23.10
CA ASN A 118 8.72 16.48 22.01
C ASN A 118 8.07 16.31 20.62
N LYS A 119 6.82 16.78 20.46
CA LYS A 119 6.05 16.70 19.23
C LYS A 119 5.73 18.08 18.67
N GLU A 120 5.60 18.15 17.35
CA GLU A 120 5.03 19.33 16.69
C GLU A 120 3.51 19.39 16.92
N ALA A 121 2.96 20.59 17.07
CA ALA A 121 1.53 20.77 17.37
C ALA A 121 0.60 20.12 16.34
N VAL A 122 0.97 20.16 15.06
CA VAL A 122 0.20 19.51 13.98
C VAL A 122 0.17 17.99 14.15
N GLN A 123 1.26 17.38 14.60
CA GLN A 123 1.30 15.94 14.88
C GLN A 123 0.40 15.60 16.07
N LYS A 124 0.44 16.42 17.13
CA LYS A 124 -0.41 16.21 18.31
C LYS A 124 -1.90 16.38 17.98
N LEU A 125 -2.26 17.37 17.17
CA LEU A 125 -3.65 17.55 16.70
C LEU A 125 -4.15 16.33 15.93
N LYS A 126 -3.32 15.78 15.03
CA LYS A 126 -3.69 14.55 14.29
C LYS A 126 -4.00 13.42 15.25
N GLU A 127 -3.14 13.18 16.25
CA GLU A 127 -3.37 12.15 17.27
C GLU A 127 -4.68 12.39 18.03
N MET A 128 -4.93 13.62 18.47
CA MET A 128 -6.17 13.98 19.19
C MET A 128 -7.43 13.75 18.35
N ILE A 129 -7.40 14.12 17.06
CA ILE A 129 -8.52 13.91 16.12
C ILE A 129 -8.76 12.41 15.92
N TYR A 130 -7.69 11.63 15.70
CA TYR A 130 -7.81 10.17 15.55
C TYR A 130 -8.39 9.50 16.80
N GLU A 131 -7.98 9.93 17.99
CA GLU A 131 -8.54 9.40 19.24
C GLU A 131 -10.01 9.74 19.43
N TYR A 132 -10.44 10.94 19.02
CA TYR A 132 -11.82 11.37 19.11
C TYR A 132 -12.73 10.56 18.19
N VAL A 133 -12.35 10.43 16.91
CA VAL A 133 -13.09 9.64 15.90
C VAL A 133 -13.18 8.17 16.30
N ARG A 134 -12.14 7.60 16.93
CA ARG A 134 -12.15 6.19 17.37
C ARG A 134 -13.11 5.93 18.54
N LYS A 135 -13.50 6.97 19.29
CA LYS A 135 -14.42 6.86 20.44
C LYS A 135 -15.88 7.15 20.08
N THR A 136 -16.14 7.58 18.85
CA THR A 136 -17.50 7.84 18.32
C THR A 136 -17.96 6.67 17.48
#